data_AF-A0A956WPJ1-F1
#
_entry.id   AF-A0A956WPJ1-F1
#
_cell.length_a   1.000
_cell.length_b   1.000
_cell.length_c   1.000
_cell.angle_alpha   90.00
_cell.angle_beta   90.00
_cell.angle_gamma   90.00
#
_symmetry.space_group_name_H-M   'P 1'
#
loop_
_entity.id
_entity.type
_entity.pdbx_description
1 polymer ?
#
loop_
_entity_poly.entity_id
_entity_poly.type
_entity_poly.pdbx_seq_one_letter_code
_entity_poly.pdbx_strand_id
1 'polypeptide(L)'
;MAFIRLGIIVAAALTAISCRQPESIATLSSPGPVELPTLIAATGTPRPTRPATPTARLDNGTALSAAATSTPIYSGVLSPPCGVLLSALPAVVATPALSPPGDAARAALRQIAPDTAWPALQRLLDAPQTVGLVAYQAGREAEGVYLNSDSPMPLASVAKLITLVAYAEAVAAGELNPTELVSLAELDRYYLPNFDLGAHQRAINELTQNGEIISPDDDPAAQLEDVATMMIRYSSNAAADYLQFRLGQERIEQTVIDLGLNDAPGSHSAPCPFLGQFLIMANHTRGVVNDRAILAGLADGDAADAQTYGQEVALLADAYVNQQDFRLQEREWRATNRRPSTDTQRYFTARLAPQGTAGAYARLMQTLAQNGLGNADSSFQARRILEWPNLFPANQEYFSNVGYKNGSLPGVLTTAYYAYRWGDSAALIVVLFFRDLPQQTYRQWRFDLPHDELARWLLADPAAIPALAAALRETSAP
;
A
#
# COMPACT_ATOMS: atom_id res chain seq x y z
N MET A 1 -38.84 60.13 11.10
CA MET A 1 -37.99 59.88 9.92
C MET A 1 -36.60 60.49 10.18
N ALA A 2 -35.56 59.80 9.74
CA ALA A 2 -34.14 60.22 9.66
C ALA A 2 -33.27 60.16 10.93
N PHE A 3 -32.44 59.11 10.94
CA PHE A 3 -31.05 58.96 11.40
C PHE A 3 -30.39 60.01 12.30
N ILE A 4 -29.87 59.55 13.44
CA ILE A 4 -28.70 60.13 14.12
C ILE A 4 -27.76 58.99 14.55
N ARG A 5 -26.50 59.05 14.09
CA ARG A 5 -25.35 58.32 14.62
C ARG A 5 -25.01 58.86 16.00
N LEU A 6 -24.73 57.99 16.97
CA LEU A 6 -23.98 58.37 18.17
C LEU A 6 -23.06 57.22 18.58
N GLY A 7 -21.75 57.46 18.51
CA GLY A 7 -20.74 56.62 19.14
C GLY A 7 -20.75 56.81 20.65
N ILE A 8 -20.31 55.78 21.38
CA ILE A 8 -20.03 55.86 22.81
C ILE A 8 -18.63 55.31 23.08
N ILE A 9 -17.86 56.18 23.72
CA ILE A 9 -16.55 56.01 24.35
C ILE A 9 -16.76 55.38 25.73
N VAL A 10 -15.94 54.38 26.11
CA VAL A 10 -15.61 54.05 27.52
C VAL A 10 -14.18 53.49 27.53
N ALA A 11 -13.16 54.33 27.77
CA ALA A 11 -12.54 54.63 29.07
C ALA A 11 -11.64 53.50 29.60
N ALA A 12 -10.33 53.74 29.50
CA ALA A 12 -9.26 52.96 30.09
C ALA A 12 -9.17 53.20 31.60
N ALA A 13 -9.00 52.13 32.37
CA ALA A 13 -8.55 52.18 33.76
C ALA A 13 -7.30 51.30 33.89
N LEU A 14 -6.14 51.95 34.03
CA LEU A 14 -4.90 51.33 34.50
C LEU A 14 -5.03 51.04 36.00
N THR A 15 -4.72 49.82 36.40
CA THR A 15 -4.22 49.52 37.75
C THR A 15 -2.97 48.67 37.64
N ALA A 16 -1.88 49.23 38.16
CA ALA A 16 -0.57 48.62 38.29
C ALA A 16 -0.62 47.38 39.20
N ILE A 17 -0.01 46.29 38.76
CA ILE A 17 0.43 45.21 39.64
C ILE A 17 1.91 44.97 39.37
N SER A 18 2.67 45.13 40.45
CA SER A 18 4.11 45.05 40.53
C SER A 18 4.67 43.69 40.13
N CYS A 19 5.86 43.73 39.52
CA CYS A 19 6.73 42.57 39.34
C CYS A 19 6.98 41.85 40.67
N ARG A 20 6.64 40.56 40.73
CA ARG A 20 7.30 39.59 41.60
C ARG A 20 7.87 38.47 40.75
N GLN A 21 9.08 38.08 41.12
CA GLN A 21 9.99 37.13 40.47
C GLN A 21 9.32 35.78 40.18
N PRO A 22 9.69 35.08 39.09
CA PRO A 22 9.31 33.69 38.92
C PRO A 22 10.00 32.83 39.98
N GLU A 23 9.21 32.09 40.76
CA GLU A 23 9.73 31.00 41.58
C GLU A 23 10.38 29.96 40.67
N SER A 24 11.57 29.53 41.08
CA SER A 24 12.33 28.39 40.58
C SER A 24 11.43 27.27 40.03
N ILE A 25 11.36 27.12 38.70
CA ILE A 25 10.89 25.90 38.07
C ILE A 25 11.89 24.80 38.44
N ALA A 26 11.46 23.86 39.27
CA ALA A 26 12.17 22.61 39.47
C ALA A 26 12.29 21.92 38.10
N THR A 27 13.54 21.68 37.69
CA THR A 27 13.88 20.85 36.53
C THR A 27 13.21 19.49 36.66
N LEU A 28 12.24 19.21 35.78
CA LEU A 28 11.76 17.86 35.55
C LEU A 28 12.92 17.07 34.92
N SER A 29 13.52 16.19 35.70
CA SER A 29 14.51 15.23 35.24
C SER A 29 13.95 14.40 34.09
N SER A 30 14.75 14.25 33.03
CA SER A 30 14.46 13.38 31.89
C SER A 30 14.03 11.98 32.36
N PRO A 31 13.02 11.35 31.72
CA PRO A 31 12.78 9.93 31.94
C PRO A 31 14.01 9.16 31.45
N GLY A 32 14.62 8.39 32.35
CA GLY A 32 15.71 7.48 32.03
C GLY A 32 15.28 6.37 31.06
N PRO A 33 16.24 5.66 30.45
CA PRO A 33 15.94 4.59 29.51
C PRO A 33 15.13 3.48 30.18
N VAL A 34 14.05 3.06 29.52
CA VAL A 34 13.26 1.90 29.92
C VAL A 34 14.09 0.64 29.60
N GLU A 35 14.51 -0.08 30.65
CA GLU A 35 15.14 -1.39 30.51
C GLU A 35 14.16 -2.41 29.92
N LEU A 36 14.56 -3.05 28.82
CA LEU A 36 13.90 -4.24 28.28
C LEU A 36 14.18 -5.44 29.22
N PRO A 37 13.22 -6.35 29.46
CA PRO A 37 13.47 -7.53 30.27
C PRO A 37 14.47 -8.46 29.58
N THR A 38 15.52 -8.81 30.32
CA THR A 38 16.57 -9.76 29.95
C THR A 38 15.98 -11.17 29.77
N LEU A 39 16.06 -11.72 28.57
CA LEU A 39 15.79 -13.15 28.32
C LEU A 39 16.90 -13.99 28.97
N ILE A 40 16.55 -14.71 30.04
CA ILE A 40 17.40 -15.73 30.65
C ILE A 40 17.57 -16.87 29.64
N ALA A 41 18.83 -17.15 29.27
CA ALA A 41 19.18 -18.28 28.43
C ALA A 41 18.85 -19.59 29.14
N ALA A 42 17.92 -20.37 28.58
CA ALA A 42 17.68 -21.73 29.03
C ALA A 42 18.87 -22.62 28.61
N THR A 43 19.62 -23.13 29.59
CA THR A 43 20.64 -24.16 29.41
C THR A 43 19.99 -25.47 28.97
N GLY A 44 20.04 -25.77 27.67
CA GLY A 44 19.61 -27.05 27.11
C GLY A 44 20.72 -28.10 27.20
N THR A 45 20.47 -29.18 27.91
CA THR A 45 21.29 -30.41 27.90
C THR A 45 21.21 -31.12 26.54
N PRO A 46 22.25 -31.86 26.11
CA PRO A 46 22.27 -32.49 24.79
C PRO A 46 21.36 -33.74 24.77
N ARG A 47 20.49 -33.85 23.77
CA ARG A 47 19.68 -35.06 23.50
C ARG A 47 20.31 -35.87 22.34
N PRO A 48 20.27 -37.22 22.35
CA PRO A 48 21.14 -38.04 21.51
C PRO A 48 20.76 -38.03 20.04
N THR A 49 21.78 -38.22 19.21
CA THR A 49 21.73 -38.42 17.76
C THR A 49 20.87 -39.62 17.37
N ARG A 50 19.95 -39.43 16.42
CA ARG A 50 19.14 -40.47 15.79
C ARG A 50 19.75 -40.84 14.42
N PRO A 51 19.78 -42.12 14.01
CA PRO A 51 20.50 -42.53 12.80
C PRO A 51 19.84 -42.05 11.51
N ALA A 52 20.67 -41.77 10.51
CA ALA A 52 20.27 -41.42 9.15
C ALA A 52 19.38 -42.53 8.53
N THR A 53 18.28 -42.12 7.89
CA THR A 53 17.42 -42.98 7.06
C THR A 53 17.50 -42.46 5.61
N PRO A 54 17.46 -43.34 4.59
CA PRO A 54 18.13 -43.08 3.30
C PRO A 54 17.46 -42.02 2.44
N THR A 55 18.30 -41.31 1.68
CA THR A 55 17.95 -40.52 0.50
C THR A 55 17.09 -41.33 -0.48
N ALA A 56 15.81 -40.96 -0.60
CA ALA A 56 14.96 -41.39 -1.70
C ALA A 56 15.28 -40.54 -2.95
N ARG A 57 15.54 -41.24 -4.06
CA ARG A 57 15.70 -40.68 -5.40
C ARG A 57 14.46 -39.86 -5.80
N LEU A 58 14.71 -38.70 -6.41
CA LEU A 58 13.73 -37.99 -7.21
C LEU A 58 13.44 -38.82 -8.47
N ASP A 59 12.31 -39.52 -8.49
CA ASP A 59 11.76 -40.04 -9.74
C ASP A 59 11.06 -38.89 -10.48
N ASN A 60 11.63 -38.57 -11.64
CA ASN A 60 11.03 -37.69 -12.63
C ASN A 60 9.77 -38.35 -13.21
N GLY A 61 8.70 -37.55 -13.31
CA GLY A 61 7.62 -37.80 -14.28
C GLY A 61 6.49 -38.66 -13.77
N THR A 62 5.53 -38.02 -13.10
CA THR A 62 4.11 -38.31 -13.32
C THR A 62 3.36 -37.00 -13.10
N ALA A 63 2.66 -36.55 -14.15
CA ALA A 63 1.72 -35.45 -14.04
C ALA A 63 0.74 -35.79 -12.92
N LEU A 64 0.78 -35.01 -11.83
CA LEU A 64 -0.27 -35.02 -10.82
C LEU A 64 -1.51 -34.46 -11.50
N SER A 65 -2.32 -35.35 -12.06
CA SER A 65 -3.74 -35.14 -12.28
C SER A 65 -4.30 -34.48 -11.04
N ALA A 66 -4.65 -33.19 -11.15
CA ALA A 66 -5.30 -32.39 -10.13
C ALA A 66 -6.72 -32.93 -9.89
N ALA A 67 -6.80 -34.04 -9.17
CA ALA A 67 -8.02 -34.57 -8.63
C ALA A 67 -7.93 -34.46 -7.10
N ALA A 68 -8.08 -33.24 -6.60
CA ALA A 68 -8.57 -32.99 -5.25
C ALA A 68 -10.06 -32.61 -5.37
N THR A 69 -10.89 -33.65 -5.29
CA THR A 69 -12.29 -33.71 -4.84
C THR A 69 -12.81 -32.53 -3.99
N SER A 70 -14.09 -32.12 -3.95
CA SER A 70 -15.31 -32.43 -4.71
C SER A 70 -16.50 -31.76 -3.99
N THR A 71 -16.72 -30.46 -4.18
CA THR A 71 -17.99 -29.70 -4.04
C THR A 71 -17.63 -28.24 -4.35
N PRO A 72 -18.51 -27.43 -4.97
CA PRO A 72 -18.19 -26.01 -5.10
C PRO A 72 -18.01 -25.43 -3.70
N ILE A 73 -16.83 -24.87 -3.42
CA ILE A 73 -16.55 -24.12 -2.19
C ILE A 73 -17.61 -23.02 -1.99
N TYR A 74 -18.18 -22.54 -3.10
CA TYR A 74 -19.29 -21.61 -3.13
C TYR A 74 -20.26 -21.97 -4.27
N SER A 75 -21.56 -22.03 -3.97
CA SER A 75 -22.63 -22.34 -4.94
C SER A 75 -23.58 -21.18 -5.20
N GLY A 76 -23.32 -20.01 -4.60
CA GLY A 76 -24.09 -18.80 -4.86
C GLY A 76 -23.71 -18.14 -6.17
N VAL A 77 -24.33 -17.00 -6.47
CA VAL A 77 -23.95 -16.17 -7.62
C VAL A 77 -22.56 -15.62 -7.39
N LEU A 78 -21.65 -15.93 -8.32
CA LEU A 78 -20.27 -15.44 -8.30
C LEU A 78 -20.25 -13.96 -8.72
N SER A 79 -19.54 -13.14 -7.95
CA SER A 79 -19.16 -11.80 -8.34
C SER A 79 -18.30 -11.84 -9.61
N PRO A 80 -18.37 -10.85 -10.51
CA PRO A 80 -17.55 -10.85 -11.72
C PRO A 80 -16.06 -11.00 -11.36
N PRO A 81 -15.34 -11.99 -11.95
CA PRO A 81 -13.94 -12.23 -11.63
C PRO A 81 -13.04 -11.11 -12.11
N CYS A 82 -11.93 -10.85 -11.44
CA CYS A 82 -10.94 -9.93 -12.00
C CYS A 82 -10.37 -10.49 -13.31
N GLY A 83 -10.02 -9.57 -14.20
CA GLY A 83 -9.62 -9.86 -15.56
C GLY A 83 -10.78 -9.86 -16.57
N VAL A 84 -11.80 -9.01 -16.33
CA VAL A 84 -12.93 -8.83 -17.25
C VAL A 84 -12.49 -8.05 -18.49
N LEU A 85 -11.75 -6.96 -18.29
CA LEU A 85 -11.29 -6.00 -19.30
C LEU A 85 -9.77 -6.02 -19.45
N LEU A 86 -9.04 -6.39 -18.39
CA LEU A 86 -7.60 -6.48 -18.34
C LEU A 86 -7.15 -7.94 -18.15
N SER A 87 -5.86 -8.24 -18.35
CA SER A 87 -5.33 -9.54 -17.92
C SER A 87 -5.23 -9.59 -16.40
N ALA A 88 -5.80 -10.62 -15.75
CA ALA A 88 -5.68 -10.79 -14.30
C ALA A 88 -4.24 -11.11 -13.86
N LEU A 89 -3.44 -11.69 -14.75
CA LEU A 89 -2.04 -12.00 -14.50
C LEU A 89 -1.13 -10.94 -15.14
N PRO A 90 -0.01 -10.62 -14.49
CA PRO A 90 0.95 -9.66 -15.02
C PRO A 90 1.72 -10.22 -16.22
N ALA A 91 2.11 -9.35 -17.13
CA ALA A 91 2.97 -9.72 -18.24
C ALA A 91 4.34 -10.18 -17.73
N VAL A 92 4.88 -11.26 -18.33
CA VAL A 92 6.24 -11.70 -18.05
C VAL A 92 7.21 -10.82 -18.83
N VAL A 93 7.78 -9.83 -18.14
CA VAL A 93 8.77 -8.91 -18.74
C VAL A 93 10.17 -9.24 -18.23
N ALA A 94 11.12 -9.41 -19.16
CA ALA A 94 12.52 -9.56 -18.82
C ALA A 94 13.02 -8.29 -18.13
N THR A 95 13.73 -8.45 -17.02
CA THR A 95 14.32 -7.30 -16.33
C THR A 95 15.66 -6.98 -16.99
N PRO A 96 15.87 -5.75 -17.48
CA PRO A 96 17.15 -5.37 -18.05
C PRO A 96 18.25 -5.43 -16.98
N ALA A 97 19.41 -5.97 -17.34
CA ALA A 97 20.59 -5.86 -16.51
C ALA A 97 21.08 -4.41 -16.56
N LEU A 98 21.28 -3.80 -15.39
CA LEU A 98 21.80 -2.45 -15.25
C LEU A 98 23.07 -2.50 -14.39
N SER A 99 24.08 -1.73 -14.79
CA SER A 99 25.32 -1.62 -14.03
C SER A 99 25.15 -0.68 -12.83
N PRO A 100 25.73 -0.99 -11.67
CA PRO A 100 25.80 -0.05 -10.54
C PRO A 100 26.55 1.23 -10.91
N PRO A 101 26.24 2.38 -10.26
CA PRO A 101 27.00 3.62 -10.42
C PRO A 101 28.40 3.53 -9.83
N GLY A 102 29.31 4.34 -10.38
CA GLY A 102 30.69 4.43 -9.91
C GLY A 102 30.81 4.95 -8.48
N ASP A 103 31.94 4.63 -7.85
CA ASP A 103 32.21 4.98 -6.44
C ASP A 103 32.15 6.49 -6.15
N ALA A 104 32.53 7.32 -7.13
CA ALA A 104 32.48 8.78 -7.02
C ALA A 104 31.04 9.31 -6.87
N ALA A 105 30.12 8.86 -7.74
CA ALA A 105 28.70 9.20 -7.65
C ALA A 105 28.08 8.73 -6.33
N ARG A 106 28.44 7.52 -5.88
CA ARG A 106 28.01 7.00 -4.58
C ARG A 106 28.50 7.86 -3.42
N ALA A 107 29.77 8.27 -3.43
CA ALA A 107 30.35 9.13 -2.42
C ALA A 107 29.67 10.52 -2.39
N ALA A 108 29.37 11.09 -3.56
CA ALA A 108 28.66 12.36 -3.68
C ALA A 108 27.25 12.28 -3.08
N LEU A 109 26.48 11.23 -3.42
CA LEU A 109 25.16 10.99 -2.83
C LEU A 109 25.23 10.81 -1.31
N ARG A 110 26.25 10.10 -0.81
CA ARG A 110 26.42 9.86 0.64
C ARG A 110 26.60 11.14 1.44
N GLN A 111 27.16 12.18 0.85
CA GLN A 111 27.39 13.46 1.53
C GLN A 111 26.11 14.28 1.74
N ILE A 112 25.08 14.07 0.91
CA ILE A 112 23.87 14.89 0.91
C ILE A 112 22.62 14.13 1.35
N ALA A 113 22.59 12.80 1.16
CA ALA A 113 21.43 11.99 1.51
C ALA A 113 21.34 11.80 3.04
N PRO A 114 20.15 11.94 3.65
CA PRO A 114 19.94 11.61 5.06
C PRO A 114 20.33 10.17 5.36
N ASP A 115 20.88 9.92 6.56
CA ASP A 115 21.23 8.57 7.01
C ASP A 115 20.05 7.61 7.00
N THR A 116 18.84 8.11 7.28
CA THR A 116 17.59 7.35 7.28
C THR A 116 17.18 6.89 5.87
N ALA A 117 17.50 7.66 4.83
CA ALA A 117 17.23 7.33 3.43
C ALA A 117 18.30 6.39 2.82
N TRP A 118 19.51 6.39 3.40
CA TRP A 118 20.65 5.70 2.82
C TRP A 118 20.44 4.20 2.57
N PRO A 119 19.80 3.39 3.44
CA PRO A 119 19.57 1.97 3.15
C PRO A 119 18.79 1.74 1.85
N ALA A 120 17.76 2.56 1.59
CA ALA A 120 16.97 2.48 0.36
C ALA A 120 17.76 2.95 -0.86
N LEU A 121 18.48 4.06 -0.71
CA LEU A 121 19.35 4.57 -1.76
C LEU A 121 20.45 3.57 -2.10
N GLN A 122 21.10 2.97 -1.11
CA GLN A 122 22.12 1.94 -1.30
C GLN A 122 21.58 0.74 -2.08
N ARG A 123 20.37 0.25 -1.77
CA ARG A 123 19.75 -0.84 -2.54
C ARG A 123 19.50 -0.44 -4.00
N LEU A 124 19.06 0.80 -4.24
CA LEU A 124 18.89 1.34 -5.58
C LEU A 124 20.21 1.33 -6.35
N LEU A 125 21.32 1.71 -5.71
CA LEU A 125 22.64 1.71 -6.36
C LEU A 125 23.21 0.28 -6.54
N ASP A 126 22.99 -0.62 -5.59
CA ASP A 126 23.59 -1.97 -5.58
C ASP A 126 22.80 -2.99 -6.41
N ALA A 127 21.48 -2.80 -6.56
CA ALA A 127 20.60 -3.68 -7.31
C ALA A 127 19.52 -2.88 -8.07
N PRO A 128 19.93 -1.99 -8.99
CA PRO A 128 19.04 -1.06 -9.69
C PRO A 128 17.88 -1.74 -10.39
N GLN A 129 18.07 -2.95 -10.94
CA GLN A 129 17.05 -3.77 -11.61
C GLN A 129 15.86 -4.19 -10.72
N THR A 130 16.00 -4.01 -9.41
CA THR A 130 14.97 -4.34 -8.40
C THR A 130 14.21 -3.12 -7.91
N VAL A 131 14.47 -1.94 -8.48
CA VAL A 131 13.87 -0.67 -8.09
C VAL A 131 13.26 0.02 -9.30
N GLY A 132 11.97 0.29 -9.24
CA GLY A 132 11.29 1.24 -10.11
C GLY A 132 11.30 2.60 -9.42
N LEU A 133 11.86 3.62 -10.05
CA LEU A 133 11.88 4.99 -9.55
C LEU A 133 11.42 5.94 -10.64
N VAL A 134 10.52 6.86 -10.25
CA VAL A 134 10.25 8.08 -10.98
C VAL A 134 10.20 9.22 -9.99
N ALA A 135 10.98 10.28 -10.22
CA ALA A 135 10.84 11.52 -9.46
C ALA A 135 11.07 12.75 -10.34
N TYR A 136 10.13 13.70 -10.32
CA TYR A 136 10.20 14.94 -11.09
C TYR A 136 9.31 16.03 -10.48
N GLN A 137 9.50 17.28 -10.92
CA GLN A 137 8.52 18.35 -10.72
C GLN A 137 7.58 18.41 -11.93
N ALA A 138 6.27 18.48 -11.70
CA ALA A 138 5.29 18.52 -12.79
C ALA A 138 5.54 19.73 -13.70
N GLY A 139 5.51 19.51 -15.02
CA GLY A 139 5.94 20.49 -16.04
C GLY A 139 7.45 20.57 -16.27
N ARG A 140 8.26 19.81 -15.54
CA ARG A 140 9.72 19.66 -15.70
C ARG A 140 10.13 18.19 -15.74
N GLU A 141 9.29 17.37 -16.35
CA GLU A 141 9.47 15.91 -16.45
C GLU A 141 10.82 15.55 -17.08
N ALA A 142 11.30 16.34 -18.05
CA ALA A 142 12.61 16.14 -18.71
C ALA A 142 13.82 16.29 -17.77
N GLU A 143 13.64 16.92 -16.61
CA GLU A 143 14.68 17.11 -15.58
C GLU A 143 14.59 16.08 -14.45
N GLY A 144 13.63 15.16 -14.55
CA GLY A 144 13.41 14.11 -13.58
C GLY A 144 14.47 13.02 -13.57
N VAL A 145 14.29 12.09 -12.62
CA VAL A 145 15.02 10.83 -12.56
C VAL A 145 14.07 9.65 -12.81
N TYR A 146 14.51 8.73 -13.65
CA TYR A 146 13.75 7.56 -14.09
C TYR A 146 14.66 6.34 -14.03
N LEU A 147 14.23 5.30 -13.34
CA LEU A 147 14.92 4.01 -13.28
C LEU A 147 13.87 2.91 -13.37
N ASN A 148 13.97 2.04 -14.37
CA ASN A 148 12.98 1.01 -14.65
C ASN A 148 11.53 1.53 -14.60
N SER A 149 11.31 2.78 -15.04
CA SER A 149 10.02 3.46 -14.97
C SER A 149 8.91 2.71 -15.70
N ASP A 150 9.30 1.92 -16.70
CA ASP A 150 8.43 1.22 -17.64
C ASP A 150 8.38 -0.29 -17.35
N SER A 151 9.08 -0.76 -16.30
CA SER A 151 9.08 -2.17 -15.91
C SER A 151 7.93 -2.48 -14.96
N PRO A 152 7.04 -3.44 -15.28
CA PRO A 152 6.00 -3.85 -14.35
C PRO A 152 6.59 -4.40 -13.05
N MET A 153 6.07 -3.94 -11.92
CA MET A 153 6.45 -4.39 -10.59
C MET A 153 5.21 -4.62 -9.73
N PRO A 154 5.26 -5.54 -8.75
CA PRO A 154 4.13 -5.77 -7.84
C PRO A 154 3.77 -4.49 -7.08
N LEU A 155 2.49 -4.15 -7.11
CA LEU A 155 1.97 -2.89 -6.59
C LEU A 155 1.71 -2.93 -5.09
N ALA A 156 1.43 -4.11 -4.55
CA ALA A 156 0.90 -4.25 -3.19
C ALA A 156 -0.29 -3.28 -2.96
N SER A 157 -0.29 -2.50 -1.89
CA SER A 157 -1.42 -1.62 -1.57
C SER A 157 -1.42 -0.27 -2.28
N VAL A 158 -0.44 0.07 -3.13
CA VAL A 158 -0.61 1.27 -4.01
C VAL A 158 -1.70 1.04 -5.05
N ALA A 159 -2.05 -0.21 -5.36
CA ALA A 159 -3.19 -0.56 -6.22
C ALA A 159 -4.54 -0.02 -5.71
N LYS A 160 -4.66 0.29 -4.41
CA LYS A 160 -5.86 0.88 -3.81
C LYS A 160 -6.13 2.31 -4.30
N LEU A 161 -5.14 2.97 -4.94
CA LEU A 161 -5.36 4.26 -5.62
C LEU A 161 -6.40 4.14 -6.74
N ILE A 162 -6.50 2.99 -7.41
CA ILE A 162 -7.52 2.75 -8.44
C ILE A 162 -8.91 2.73 -7.81
N THR A 163 -9.08 1.99 -6.71
CA THR A 163 -10.34 1.95 -5.96
C THR A 163 -10.70 3.32 -5.40
N LEU A 164 -9.73 4.14 -4.98
CA LEU A 164 -9.98 5.52 -4.56
C LEU A 164 -10.52 6.39 -5.70
N VAL A 165 -9.91 6.32 -6.88
CA VAL A 165 -10.40 7.08 -8.04
C VAL A 165 -11.81 6.62 -8.42
N ALA A 166 -12.05 5.32 -8.51
CA ALA A 166 -13.37 4.77 -8.81
C ALA A 166 -14.45 5.19 -7.78
N TYR A 167 -14.08 5.21 -6.49
CA TYR A 167 -14.94 5.72 -5.43
C TYR A 167 -15.25 7.22 -5.62
N ALA A 168 -14.22 8.03 -5.87
CA ALA A 168 -14.35 9.46 -6.04
C ALA A 168 -15.24 9.84 -7.23
N GLU A 169 -15.06 9.16 -8.37
CA GLU A 169 -15.92 9.34 -9.55
C GLU A 169 -17.37 8.94 -9.26
N ALA A 170 -17.59 7.83 -8.55
CA ALA A 170 -18.94 7.36 -8.20
C ALA A 170 -19.66 8.31 -7.22
N VAL A 171 -18.93 8.93 -6.28
CA VAL A 171 -19.48 9.96 -5.39
C VAL A 171 -19.83 11.21 -6.18
N ALA A 172 -18.93 11.70 -7.03
CA ALA A 172 -19.16 12.90 -7.86
C ALA A 172 -20.31 12.70 -8.86
N ALA A 173 -20.53 11.47 -9.34
CA ALA A 173 -21.67 11.09 -10.17
C ALA A 173 -23.00 10.96 -9.39
N GLY A 174 -22.96 11.04 -8.05
CA GLY A 174 -24.13 10.86 -7.19
C GLY A 174 -24.61 9.41 -7.05
N GLU A 175 -23.80 8.45 -7.47
CA GLU A 175 -24.11 7.02 -7.41
C GLU A 175 -23.79 6.42 -6.03
N LEU A 176 -22.81 6.99 -5.34
CA LEU A 176 -22.50 6.68 -3.95
C LEU A 176 -22.74 7.90 -3.06
N ASN A 177 -23.37 7.67 -1.90
CA ASN A 177 -23.51 8.69 -0.87
C ASN A 177 -22.37 8.55 0.15
N PRO A 178 -21.45 9.53 0.27
CA PRO A 178 -20.33 9.45 1.20
C PRO A 178 -20.76 9.38 2.67
N THR A 179 -21.93 9.91 3.02
CA THR A 179 -22.46 9.92 4.39
C THR A 179 -23.33 8.71 4.72
N GLU A 180 -23.47 7.76 3.79
CA GLU A 180 -24.18 6.51 4.08
C GLU A 180 -23.47 5.73 5.18
N LEU A 181 -24.25 5.16 6.11
CA LEU A 181 -23.73 4.33 7.19
C LEU A 181 -23.47 2.90 6.71
N VAL A 182 -22.25 2.43 6.93
CA VAL A 182 -21.84 1.05 6.71
C VAL A 182 -21.56 0.40 8.06
N SER A 183 -22.30 -0.66 8.40
CA SER A 183 -22.09 -1.35 9.67
C SER A 183 -20.71 -2.00 9.74
N LEU A 184 -20.10 -1.97 10.93
CA LEU A 184 -18.83 -2.65 11.19
C LEU A 184 -18.98 -4.16 10.99
N ALA A 185 -20.15 -4.73 11.31
CA ALA A 185 -20.44 -6.14 11.07
C ALA A 185 -20.41 -6.50 9.58
N GLU A 186 -20.87 -5.62 8.69
CA GLU A 186 -20.77 -5.82 7.25
C GLU A 186 -19.32 -5.71 6.76
N LEU A 187 -18.57 -4.70 7.22
CA LEU A 187 -17.15 -4.55 6.89
C LEU A 187 -16.31 -5.76 7.34
N ASP A 188 -16.60 -6.30 8.52
CA ASP A 188 -15.91 -7.46 9.10
C ASP A 188 -16.09 -8.74 8.29
N ARG A 189 -17.10 -8.82 7.40
CA ARG A 189 -17.25 -9.96 6.47
C ARG A 189 -16.10 -10.04 5.47
N TYR A 190 -15.43 -8.94 5.19
CA TYR A 190 -14.27 -8.85 4.30
C TYR A 190 -12.93 -8.98 5.04
N TYR A 191 -12.95 -8.94 6.38
CA TYR A 191 -11.73 -8.90 7.18
C TYR A 191 -11.12 -10.28 7.36
N LEU A 192 -9.97 -10.51 6.71
CA LEU A 192 -9.12 -11.67 6.94
C LEU A 192 -8.04 -11.37 8.01
N PRO A 193 -8.15 -11.95 9.21
CA PRO A 193 -7.24 -11.62 10.31
C PRO A 193 -5.77 -11.91 9.97
N ASN A 194 -4.88 -11.02 10.39
CA ASN A 194 -3.43 -11.09 10.19
C ASN A 194 -2.96 -10.92 8.75
N PHE A 195 -3.76 -10.42 7.79
CA PHE A 195 -3.28 -10.19 6.40
C PHE A 195 -3.08 -8.71 6.03
N ASP A 196 -3.33 -7.79 6.96
CA ASP A 196 -3.25 -6.34 6.74
C ASP A 196 -2.36 -5.63 7.77
N LEU A 197 -1.54 -6.39 8.52
CA LEU A 197 -0.71 -5.89 9.62
C LEU A 197 -1.51 -5.16 10.72
N GLY A 198 -2.80 -5.46 10.88
CA GLY A 198 -3.70 -4.81 11.84
C GLY A 198 -4.26 -3.47 11.38
N ALA A 199 -4.15 -3.15 10.09
CA ALA A 199 -4.63 -1.90 9.51
C ALA A 199 -6.12 -1.65 9.78
N HIS A 200 -6.97 -2.64 9.54
CA HIS A 200 -8.41 -2.53 9.71
C HIS A 200 -8.77 -2.18 11.16
N GLN A 201 -8.22 -2.94 12.13
CA GLN A 201 -8.48 -2.68 13.54
C GLN A 201 -7.94 -1.33 14.01
N ARG A 202 -6.75 -0.90 13.54
CA ARG A 202 -6.22 0.44 13.87
C ARG A 202 -7.15 1.55 13.38
N ALA A 203 -7.72 1.39 12.19
CA ALA A 203 -8.64 2.37 11.63
C ALA A 203 -9.92 2.44 12.46
N ILE A 204 -10.56 1.31 12.78
CA ILE A 204 -11.74 1.26 13.64
C ILE A 204 -11.46 1.88 15.02
N ASN A 205 -10.31 1.55 15.61
CA ASN A 205 -9.93 2.08 16.92
C ASN A 205 -9.79 3.61 16.90
N GLU A 206 -9.21 4.18 15.84
CA GLU A 206 -9.09 5.63 15.74
C GLU A 206 -10.45 6.30 15.50
N LEU A 207 -11.27 5.79 14.58
CA LEU A 207 -12.64 6.29 14.37
C LEU A 207 -13.45 6.25 15.68
N THR A 208 -13.29 5.18 16.47
CA THR A 208 -13.96 5.06 17.78
C THR A 208 -13.47 6.13 18.76
N GLN A 209 -12.15 6.36 18.82
CA GLN A 209 -11.55 7.37 19.71
C GLN A 209 -11.96 8.79 19.33
N ASN A 210 -12.16 9.05 18.04
CA ASN A 210 -12.60 10.35 17.52
C ASN A 210 -14.11 10.56 17.65
N GLY A 211 -14.88 9.53 18.03
CA GLY A 211 -16.35 9.59 18.07
C GLY A 211 -17.00 9.55 16.68
N GLU A 212 -16.30 9.03 15.68
CA GLU A 212 -16.73 8.93 14.28
C GLU A 212 -17.51 7.63 14.01
N ILE A 213 -17.43 6.64 14.93
CA ILE A 213 -18.31 5.47 14.90
C ILE A 213 -19.69 5.85 15.42
N ILE A 214 -20.71 5.69 14.58
CA ILE A 214 -22.11 5.99 14.87
C ILE A 214 -22.79 4.69 15.31
N SER A 215 -23.54 4.72 16.40
CA SER A 215 -24.27 3.54 16.91
C SER A 215 -25.78 3.79 16.85
N PRO A 216 -26.41 3.68 15.68
CA PRO A 216 -27.83 4.02 15.55
C PRO A 216 -28.74 3.09 16.36
N ASP A 217 -28.44 1.79 16.52
CA ASP A 217 -29.21 0.84 17.34
C ASP A 217 -28.41 -0.46 17.57
N ASP A 218 -27.47 -0.51 18.52
CA ASP A 218 -26.57 -1.66 18.80
C ASP A 218 -25.72 -2.19 17.62
N ASP A 219 -25.79 -1.55 16.45
CA ASP A 219 -25.01 -1.86 15.25
C ASP A 219 -24.03 -0.69 14.93
N PRO A 220 -22.81 -0.71 15.47
CA PRO A 220 -21.84 0.35 15.22
C PRO A 220 -21.50 0.42 13.72
N ALA A 221 -21.43 1.64 13.19
CA ALA A 221 -21.23 1.91 11.78
C ALA A 221 -20.26 3.08 11.56
N ALA A 222 -19.59 3.06 10.41
CA ALA A 222 -18.78 4.17 9.91
C ALA A 222 -19.44 4.78 8.66
N GLN A 223 -19.15 6.03 8.32
CA GLN A 223 -19.62 6.57 7.05
C GLN A 223 -18.84 5.94 5.88
N LEU A 224 -19.44 5.90 4.69
CA LEU A 224 -18.76 5.37 3.51
C LEU A 224 -17.45 6.12 3.18
N GLU A 225 -17.38 7.43 3.45
CA GLU A 225 -16.14 8.20 3.34
C GLU A 225 -15.06 7.78 4.35
N ASP A 226 -15.46 7.36 5.55
CA ASP A 226 -14.54 6.80 6.54
C ASP A 226 -14.00 5.46 6.07
N VAL A 227 -14.82 4.62 5.42
CA VAL A 227 -14.37 3.35 4.82
C VAL A 227 -13.30 3.61 3.76
N ALA A 228 -13.48 4.62 2.89
CA ALA A 228 -12.45 5.02 1.93
C ALA A 228 -11.18 5.57 2.62
N THR A 229 -11.32 6.27 3.74
CA THR A 229 -10.19 6.70 4.58
C THR A 229 -9.47 5.52 5.24
N MET A 230 -10.19 4.52 5.76
CA MET A 230 -9.62 3.27 6.28
C MET A 230 -8.76 2.57 5.21
N MET A 231 -9.24 2.55 3.96
CA MET A 231 -8.52 1.98 2.83
C MET A 231 -7.22 2.73 2.51
N ILE A 232 -7.22 4.06 2.51
CA ILE A 232 -6.07 4.84 2.04
C ILE A 232 -5.07 5.11 3.16
N ARG A 233 -5.53 5.65 4.30
CA ARG A 233 -4.67 6.04 5.42
C ARG A 233 -4.09 4.85 6.16
N TYR A 234 -4.92 3.86 6.48
CA TYR A 234 -4.45 2.68 7.23
C TYR A 234 -4.07 1.52 6.34
N SER A 235 -4.45 1.56 5.06
CA SER A 235 -4.30 0.45 4.13
C SER A 235 -5.17 -0.77 4.46
N SER A 236 -6.35 -0.56 5.05
CA SER A 236 -7.28 -1.65 5.39
C SER A 236 -7.66 -2.45 4.14
N ASN A 237 -7.41 -3.76 4.15
CA ASN A 237 -7.78 -4.65 3.06
C ASN A 237 -9.30 -4.89 3.01
N ALA A 238 -9.94 -5.05 4.17
CA ALA A 238 -11.39 -5.22 4.25
C ALA A 238 -12.14 -4.02 3.67
N ALA A 239 -11.70 -2.79 3.97
CA ALA A 239 -12.29 -1.59 3.40
C ALA A 239 -12.09 -1.50 1.88
N ALA A 240 -10.92 -1.87 1.38
CA ALA A 240 -10.67 -1.93 -0.06
C ALA A 240 -11.58 -2.94 -0.76
N ASP A 241 -11.68 -4.15 -0.22
CA ASP A 241 -12.50 -5.20 -0.83
C ASP A 241 -13.99 -4.85 -0.75
N TYR A 242 -14.47 -4.30 0.37
CA TYR A 242 -15.83 -3.77 0.48
C TYR A 242 -16.13 -2.76 -0.64
N LEU A 243 -15.24 -1.78 -0.84
CA LEU A 243 -15.41 -0.77 -1.88
C LEU A 243 -15.34 -1.36 -3.29
N GLN A 244 -14.41 -2.30 -3.55
CA GLN A 244 -14.33 -2.97 -4.85
C GLN A 244 -15.60 -3.78 -5.17
N PHE A 245 -16.12 -4.53 -4.21
CA PHE A 245 -17.37 -5.29 -4.37
C PHE A 245 -18.56 -4.37 -4.60
N ARG A 246 -18.63 -3.26 -3.86
CA ARG A 246 -19.69 -2.26 -3.99
C ARG A 246 -19.65 -1.52 -5.35
N LEU A 247 -18.46 -1.19 -5.84
CA LEU A 247 -18.26 -0.51 -7.12
C LEU A 247 -18.39 -1.45 -8.33
N GLY A 248 -18.09 -2.74 -8.13
CA GLY A 248 -18.07 -3.75 -9.18
C GLY A 248 -16.72 -3.86 -9.90
N GLN A 249 -16.31 -5.10 -10.19
CA GLN A 249 -15.01 -5.42 -10.77
C GLN A 249 -14.77 -4.76 -12.15
N GLU A 250 -15.78 -4.75 -13.02
CA GLU A 250 -15.70 -4.13 -14.35
C GLU A 250 -15.38 -2.63 -14.25
N ARG A 251 -16.02 -1.91 -13.31
CA ARG A 251 -15.72 -0.49 -13.07
C ARG A 251 -14.29 -0.28 -12.58
N ILE A 252 -13.80 -1.14 -11.70
CA ILE A 252 -12.42 -1.04 -11.20
C ILE A 252 -11.41 -1.20 -12.33
N GLU A 253 -11.63 -2.14 -13.24
CA GLU A 253 -10.76 -2.33 -14.40
C GLU A 253 -10.91 -1.21 -15.44
N GLN A 254 -12.15 -0.74 -15.68
CA GLN A 254 -12.39 0.39 -16.55
C GLN A 254 -11.69 1.65 -16.03
N THR A 255 -11.65 1.86 -14.71
CA THR A 255 -10.90 2.98 -14.10
C THR A 255 -9.41 2.91 -14.41
N VAL A 256 -8.80 1.72 -14.45
CA VAL A 256 -7.39 1.56 -14.87
C VAL A 256 -7.19 1.99 -16.33
N ILE A 257 -8.15 1.63 -17.19
CA ILE A 257 -8.13 1.96 -18.62
C ILE A 257 -8.30 3.46 -18.84
N ASP A 258 -9.30 4.07 -18.18
CA ASP A 258 -9.60 5.51 -18.31
C ASP A 258 -8.43 6.38 -17.81
N LEU A 259 -7.67 5.87 -16.84
CA LEU A 259 -6.46 6.52 -16.34
C LEU A 259 -5.21 6.27 -17.22
N GLY A 260 -5.32 5.48 -18.29
CA GLY A 260 -4.21 5.15 -19.20
C GLY A 260 -3.08 4.36 -18.54
N LEU A 261 -3.39 3.58 -17.49
CA LEU A 261 -2.37 2.85 -16.72
C LEU A 261 -1.97 1.53 -17.38
N ASN A 262 -2.81 0.98 -18.26
CA ASN A 262 -2.48 -0.18 -19.08
C ASN A 262 -1.87 0.19 -20.44
N ASP A 263 -2.03 1.44 -20.91
CA ASP A 263 -1.43 1.93 -22.16
C ASP A 263 0.09 1.85 -22.08
N ALA A 264 0.74 1.33 -23.13
CA ALA A 264 2.19 1.19 -23.17
C ALA A 264 2.89 2.56 -22.89
N PRO A 265 3.89 2.61 -21.97
CA PRO A 265 4.54 1.48 -21.31
C PRO A 265 3.90 1.01 -19.97
N GLY A 266 2.73 1.50 -19.61
CA GLY A 266 2.05 1.33 -18.32
C GLY A 266 1.81 -0.12 -17.86
N SER A 267 1.27 -0.97 -18.73
CA SER A 267 1.16 -2.43 -18.53
C SER A 267 0.55 -2.89 -17.18
N HIS A 268 -0.47 -2.21 -16.69
CA HIS A 268 -1.19 -2.59 -15.47
C HIS A 268 -2.02 -3.88 -15.66
N SER A 269 -1.88 -4.86 -14.76
CA SER A 269 -2.76 -6.05 -14.70
C SER A 269 -4.05 -5.76 -13.94
N ALA A 270 -5.10 -6.58 -14.08
CA ALA A 270 -6.37 -6.31 -13.39
C ALA A 270 -6.16 -6.18 -11.86
N PRO A 271 -6.69 -5.12 -11.21
CA PRO A 271 -6.83 -5.12 -9.76
C PRO A 271 -7.80 -6.24 -9.36
N CYS A 272 -7.44 -7.03 -8.36
CA CYS A 272 -8.27 -8.10 -7.84
C CYS A 272 -8.58 -7.87 -6.35
N PRO A 273 -9.65 -8.46 -5.79
CA PRO A 273 -9.90 -8.43 -4.36
C PRO A 273 -8.72 -8.99 -3.56
N PHE A 274 -8.26 -8.26 -2.53
CA PHE A 274 -7.15 -8.68 -1.67
C PHE A 274 -7.50 -9.95 -0.90
N LEU A 275 -8.74 -10.08 -0.42
CA LEU A 275 -9.25 -11.25 0.28
C LEU A 275 -9.07 -12.53 -0.52
N GLY A 276 -9.56 -12.55 -1.76
CA GLY A 276 -9.42 -13.71 -2.66
C GLY A 276 -7.95 -14.01 -2.99
N GLN A 277 -7.14 -12.98 -3.24
CA GLN A 277 -5.70 -13.10 -3.44
C GLN A 277 -4.96 -13.68 -2.22
N PHE A 278 -5.43 -13.45 -1.00
CA PHE A 278 -4.81 -14.03 0.19
C PHE A 278 -5.28 -15.45 0.47
N LEU A 279 -6.55 -15.74 0.19
CA LEU A 279 -7.12 -17.08 0.29
C LEU A 279 -6.55 -18.02 -0.79
N ILE A 280 -6.18 -17.51 -1.96
CA ILE A 280 -5.57 -18.35 -3.02
C ILE A 280 -4.14 -18.77 -2.66
N MET A 281 -3.44 -18.01 -1.80
CA MET A 281 -2.11 -18.41 -1.33
C MET A 281 -2.14 -19.61 -0.38
N ALA A 282 -3.22 -19.77 0.38
CA ALA A 282 -3.52 -20.93 1.22
C ALA A 282 -4.91 -20.74 1.85
N ASN A 283 -5.69 -21.81 2.02
CA ASN A 283 -7.00 -21.78 2.70
C ASN A 283 -7.33 -23.17 3.28
N HIS A 284 -8.31 -23.22 4.20
CA HIS A 284 -8.65 -24.42 4.95
C HIS A 284 -9.16 -25.58 4.09
N THR A 285 -9.77 -25.30 2.93
CA THR A 285 -10.35 -26.35 2.08
C THR A 285 -9.29 -27.16 1.32
N ARG A 286 -8.05 -26.67 1.27
CA ARG A 286 -6.91 -27.34 0.60
C ARG A 286 -6.13 -28.29 1.50
N GLY A 287 -6.42 -28.40 2.79
CA GLY A 287 -5.74 -29.34 3.70
C GLY A 287 -4.21 -29.13 3.77
N VAL A 288 -3.41 -30.20 3.65
CA VAL A 288 -1.93 -30.20 3.74
C VAL A 288 -1.26 -30.11 2.35
N VAL A 289 -1.94 -29.52 1.36
CA VAL A 289 -1.44 -29.46 -0.02
C VAL A 289 -0.27 -28.47 -0.15
N ASN A 290 0.60 -28.73 -1.13
CA ASN A 290 1.70 -27.85 -1.49
C ASN A 290 1.19 -26.58 -2.20
N ASP A 291 0.77 -25.57 -1.42
CA ASP A 291 0.26 -24.27 -1.90
C ASP A 291 1.17 -23.65 -2.98
N ARG A 292 2.49 -23.78 -2.80
CA ARG A 292 3.47 -23.23 -3.73
C ARG A 292 3.37 -23.85 -5.12
N ALA A 293 3.08 -25.15 -5.21
CA ALA A 293 2.90 -25.85 -6.48
C ALA A 293 1.58 -25.49 -7.16
N ILE A 294 0.49 -25.28 -6.39
CA ILE A 294 -0.79 -24.80 -6.92
C ILE A 294 -0.59 -23.43 -7.57
N LEU A 295 0.02 -22.48 -6.85
CA LEU A 295 0.30 -21.15 -7.39
C LEU A 295 1.19 -21.22 -8.64
N ALA A 296 2.10 -22.21 -8.72
CA ALA A 296 2.95 -22.37 -9.89
C ALA A 296 2.14 -22.73 -11.15
N GLY A 297 1.15 -23.61 -11.01
CA GLY A 297 0.28 -24.00 -12.11
C GLY A 297 -0.62 -22.89 -12.63
N LEU A 298 -0.78 -21.79 -11.89
CA LEU A 298 -1.51 -20.59 -12.32
C LEU A 298 -0.61 -19.51 -12.94
N ALA A 299 0.72 -19.65 -12.82
CA ALA A 299 1.68 -18.57 -13.09
C ALA A 299 2.39 -18.68 -14.45
N ASP A 300 2.00 -19.66 -15.28
CA ASP A 300 2.55 -19.84 -16.62
C ASP A 300 2.03 -18.77 -17.59
N GLY A 301 0.89 -18.15 -17.26
CA GLY A 301 0.51 -16.82 -17.71
C GLY A 301 -0.14 -16.78 -19.10
N ASP A 302 -0.69 -17.90 -19.57
CA ASP A 302 -1.55 -17.88 -20.75
C ASP A 302 -2.94 -17.27 -20.41
N ALA A 303 -3.75 -17.03 -21.45
CA ALA A 303 -5.06 -16.42 -21.26
C ALA A 303 -6.03 -17.30 -20.43
N ALA A 304 -5.88 -18.63 -20.50
CA ALA A 304 -6.70 -19.56 -19.74
C ALA A 304 -6.30 -19.59 -18.26
N ASP A 305 -5.00 -19.52 -17.97
CA ASP A 305 -4.46 -19.39 -16.61
C ASP A 305 -4.92 -18.07 -15.98
N ALA A 306 -4.88 -16.97 -16.74
CA ALA A 306 -5.34 -15.67 -16.25
C ALA A 306 -6.84 -15.67 -15.92
N GLN A 307 -7.66 -16.28 -16.77
CA GLN A 307 -9.09 -16.45 -16.51
C GLN A 307 -9.33 -17.34 -15.28
N THR A 308 -8.60 -18.45 -15.17
CA THR A 308 -8.71 -19.39 -14.04
C THR A 308 -8.33 -18.71 -12.73
N TYR A 309 -7.23 -17.96 -12.71
CA TYR A 309 -6.80 -17.19 -11.55
C TYR A 309 -7.87 -16.19 -11.10
N GLY A 310 -8.43 -15.40 -12.03
CA GLY A 310 -9.49 -14.44 -11.73
C GLY A 310 -10.75 -15.11 -11.13
N GLN A 311 -11.14 -16.25 -11.69
CA GLN A 311 -12.27 -17.05 -11.20
C GLN A 311 -12.02 -17.62 -9.80
N GLU A 312 -10.83 -18.18 -9.53
CA GLU A 312 -10.49 -18.70 -8.20
C GLU A 312 -10.47 -17.59 -7.14
N VAL A 313 -9.93 -16.42 -7.48
CA VAL A 313 -9.91 -15.26 -6.58
C VAL A 313 -11.33 -14.83 -6.21
N ALA A 314 -12.23 -14.70 -7.20
CA ALA A 314 -13.62 -14.34 -6.96
C ALA A 314 -14.34 -15.39 -6.10
N LEU A 315 -14.16 -16.67 -6.43
CA LEU A 315 -14.83 -17.77 -5.74
C LEU A 315 -14.44 -17.85 -4.26
N LEU A 316 -13.16 -17.66 -3.95
CA LEU A 316 -12.69 -17.64 -2.56
C LEU A 316 -13.18 -16.40 -1.80
N ALA A 317 -13.17 -15.23 -2.45
CA ALA A 317 -13.68 -14.00 -1.84
C ALA A 317 -15.19 -14.11 -1.55
N ASP A 318 -15.99 -14.57 -2.52
CA ASP A 318 -17.43 -14.76 -2.34
C ASP A 318 -17.75 -15.83 -1.29
N ALA A 319 -17.02 -16.94 -1.26
CA ALA A 319 -17.16 -17.95 -0.21
C ALA A 319 -16.96 -17.31 1.17
N TYR A 320 -15.89 -16.55 1.33
CA TYR A 320 -15.57 -15.91 2.61
C TYR A 320 -16.58 -14.83 3.01
N VAL A 321 -17.05 -14.00 2.08
CA VAL A 321 -17.98 -12.91 2.37
C VAL A 321 -19.39 -13.45 2.61
N ASN A 322 -19.85 -14.40 1.78
CA ASN A 322 -21.27 -14.81 1.72
C ASN A 322 -21.58 -16.11 2.47
N GLN A 323 -20.58 -16.91 2.85
CA GLN A 323 -20.80 -18.11 3.67
C GLN A 323 -20.17 -17.98 5.04
N GLN A 324 -21.02 -17.83 6.06
CA GLN A 324 -20.58 -17.72 7.45
C GLN A 324 -19.76 -18.94 7.90
N ASP A 325 -20.17 -20.15 7.52
CA ASP A 325 -19.47 -21.38 7.92
C ASP A 325 -18.06 -21.45 7.29
N PHE A 326 -17.90 -21.10 6.01
CA PHE A 326 -16.59 -21.02 5.36
C PHE A 326 -15.70 -20.00 6.09
N ARG A 327 -16.24 -18.81 6.38
CA ARG A 327 -15.51 -17.75 7.09
C ARG A 327 -15.07 -18.18 8.49
N LEU A 328 -15.94 -18.85 9.25
CA LEU A 328 -15.62 -19.34 10.59
C LEU A 328 -14.55 -20.44 10.56
N GLN A 329 -14.68 -21.43 9.67
CA GLN A 329 -13.70 -22.50 9.51
C GLN A 329 -12.34 -21.96 9.04
N GLU A 330 -12.33 -21.00 8.12
CA GLU A 330 -11.11 -20.34 7.68
C GLU A 330 -10.43 -19.58 8.83
N ARG A 331 -11.20 -18.87 9.67
CA ARG A 331 -10.66 -18.18 10.84
C ARG A 331 -10.10 -19.14 11.89
N GLU A 332 -10.79 -20.25 12.14
CA GLU A 332 -10.33 -21.29 13.07
C GLU A 332 -9.04 -21.93 12.56
N TRP A 333 -9.01 -22.34 11.29
CA TRP A 333 -7.81 -22.89 10.66
C TRP A 333 -6.64 -21.91 10.70
N ARG A 334 -6.86 -20.62 10.44
CA ARG A 334 -5.80 -19.59 10.52
C ARG A 334 -5.35 -19.28 11.94
N ALA A 335 -6.13 -19.57 12.97
CA ALA A 335 -5.67 -19.42 14.34
C ALA A 335 -4.46 -20.34 14.63
N THR A 336 -4.43 -21.52 13.99
CA THR A 336 -3.30 -22.47 14.05
C THR A 336 -2.32 -22.27 12.88
N ASN A 337 -2.82 -21.96 11.68
CA ASN A 337 -2.09 -21.86 10.42
C ASN A 337 -2.00 -20.41 9.96
N ARG A 338 -1.43 -19.55 10.81
CA ARG A 338 -1.47 -18.07 10.70
C ARG A 338 -1.33 -17.52 9.28
N ARG A 339 -0.31 -17.95 8.54
CA ARG A 339 -0.01 -17.51 7.16
C ARG A 339 0.67 -18.63 6.37
N PRO A 340 0.56 -18.63 5.03
CA PRO A 340 1.39 -19.48 4.17
C PRO A 340 2.89 -19.23 4.41
N SER A 341 3.74 -20.14 3.93
CA SER A 341 5.20 -19.98 4.05
C SER A 341 5.68 -18.65 3.43
N THR A 342 6.83 -18.12 3.89
CA THR A 342 7.38 -16.91 3.25
C THR A 342 7.73 -17.16 1.78
N ASP A 343 8.17 -18.37 1.42
CA ASP A 343 8.43 -18.74 0.03
C ASP A 343 7.15 -18.64 -0.83
N THR A 344 6.05 -19.23 -0.36
CA THR A 344 4.73 -19.13 -1.01
C THR A 344 4.30 -17.68 -1.20
N GLN A 345 4.41 -16.86 -0.15
CA GLN A 345 4.02 -15.44 -0.23
C GLN A 345 4.90 -14.64 -1.18
N ARG A 346 6.22 -14.86 -1.18
CA ARG A 346 7.15 -14.20 -2.12
C ARG A 346 6.85 -14.61 -3.55
N TYR A 347 6.57 -15.89 -3.78
CA TYR A 347 6.20 -16.38 -5.10
C TYR A 347 4.94 -15.73 -5.62
N PHE A 348 3.87 -15.74 -4.81
CA PHE A 348 2.62 -15.02 -5.12
C PHE A 348 2.91 -13.56 -5.47
N THR A 349 3.66 -12.87 -4.61
CA THR A 349 3.98 -11.46 -4.79
C THR A 349 4.72 -11.20 -6.11
N ALA A 350 5.67 -12.05 -6.48
CA ALA A 350 6.47 -11.86 -7.68
C ALA A 350 5.76 -12.24 -8.99
N ARG A 351 4.77 -13.14 -8.94
CA ARG A 351 4.22 -13.79 -10.13
C ARG A 351 2.74 -13.56 -10.37
N LEU A 352 1.96 -13.30 -9.32
CA LEU A 352 0.50 -13.31 -9.36
C LEU A 352 -0.13 -12.02 -8.81
N ALA A 353 0.53 -11.34 -7.87
CA ALA A 353 0.04 -10.07 -7.35
C ALA A 353 -0.06 -9.02 -8.47
N PRO A 354 -1.06 -8.12 -8.44
CA PRO A 354 -1.22 -7.06 -9.42
C PRO A 354 0.07 -6.28 -9.64
N GLN A 355 0.39 -6.05 -10.90
CA GLN A 355 1.57 -5.28 -11.31
C GLN A 355 1.18 -4.04 -12.09
N GLY A 356 2.05 -3.05 -12.02
CA GLY A 356 2.01 -1.83 -12.81
C GLY A 356 3.38 -1.17 -12.79
N THR A 357 3.54 -0.06 -13.48
CA THR A 357 4.84 0.60 -13.65
C THR A 357 4.94 1.86 -12.81
N ALA A 358 6.17 2.20 -12.38
CA ALA A 358 6.41 3.43 -11.63
C ALA A 358 6.06 4.68 -12.46
N GLY A 359 6.27 4.63 -13.78
CA GLY A 359 5.90 5.68 -14.73
C GLY A 359 4.39 5.90 -14.82
N ALA A 360 3.59 4.83 -14.90
CA ALA A 360 2.14 4.96 -14.90
C ALA A 360 1.61 5.53 -13.58
N TYR A 361 2.14 5.06 -12.44
CA TYR A 361 1.74 5.60 -11.14
C TYR A 361 2.22 7.03 -10.92
N ALA A 362 3.36 7.44 -11.47
CA ALA A 362 3.79 8.83 -11.42
C ALA A 362 2.82 9.74 -12.20
N ARG A 363 2.37 9.31 -13.39
CA ARG A 363 1.33 10.04 -14.15
C ARG A 363 0.03 10.11 -13.35
N LEU A 364 -0.41 9.03 -12.72
CA LEU A 364 -1.59 9.04 -11.83
C LEU A 364 -1.44 10.05 -10.69
N MET A 365 -0.30 10.05 -9.99
CA MET A 365 -0.06 10.98 -8.89
C MET A 365 -0.03 12.43 -9.37
N GLN A 366 0.51 12.70 -10.57
CA GLN A 366 0.43 14.01 -11.21
C GLN A 366 -1.02 14.41 -11.53
N THR A 367 -1.79 13.52 -12.14
CA THR A 367 -3.22 13.74 -12.43
C THR A 367 -3.98 14.11 -11.16
N LEU A 368 -3.77 13.36 -10.07
CA LEU A 368 -4.40 13.62 -8.77
C LEU A 368 -3.94 14.97 -8.20
N ALA A 369 -2.65 15.29 -8.27
CA ALA A 369 -2.12 16.57 -7.78
C ALA A 369 -2.72 17.77 -8.54
N GLN A 370 -3.00 17.62 -9.83
CA GLN A 370 -3.43 18.69 -10.73
C GLN A 370 -4.96 18.78 -10.91
N ASN A 371 -5.73 18.05 -10.10
CA ASN A 371 -7.20 17.94 -10.24
C ASN A 371 -7.64 17.45 -11.63
N GLY A 372 -6.91 16.48 -12.19
CA GLY A 372 -7.13 15.94 -13.53
C GLY A 372 -8.07 14.74 -13.61
N LEU A 373 -8.87 14.47 -12.57
CA LEU A 373 -9.92 13.44 -12.64
C LEU A 373 -11.11 13.90 -13.51
N GLY A 374 -12.16 13.09 -13.63
CA GLY A 374 -13.29 13.31 -14.54
C GLY A 374 -13.96 14.68 -14.38
N ASN A 375 -13.97 15.21 -13.16
CA ASN A 375 -14.33 16.61 -12.88
C ASN A 375 -13.68 17.12 -11.58
N ALA A 376 -13.96 18.38 -11.24
CA ALA A 376 -13.41 19.04 -10.05
C ALA A 376 -13.89 18.42 -8.73
N ASP A 377 -15.13 17.93 -8.66
CA ASP A 377 -15.64 17.23 -7.49
C ASP A 377 -14.97 15.86 -7.33
N SER A 378 -14.83 15.07 -8.41
CA SER A 378 -14.07 13.80 -8.37
C SER A 378 -12.65 14.03 -7.81
N SER A 379 -11.97 15.07 -8.30
CA SER A 379 -10.64 15.45 -7.80
C SER A 379 -10.65 15.85 -6.32
N PHE A 380 -11.65 16.62 -5.89
CA PHE A 380 -11.81 17.01 -4.49
C PHE A 380 -12.03 15.78 -3.59
N GLN A 381 -12.93 14.88 -3.96
CA GLN A 381 -13.21 13.66 -3.18
C GLN A 381 -11.97 12.77 -3.03
N ALA A 382 -11.23 12.55 -4.13
CA ALA A 382 -10.01 11.75 -4.09
C ALA A 382 -8.92 12.40 -3.22
N ARG A 383 -8.67 13.70 -3.39
CA ARG A 383 -7.62 14.42 -2.66
C ARG A 383 -7.93 14.57 -1.18
N ARG A 384 -9.19 14.79 -0.81
CA ARG A 384 -9.63 14.86 0.60
C ARG A 384 -9.17 13.65 1.41
N ILE A 385 -9.17 12.47 0.79
CA ILE A 385 -8.76 11.21 1.41
C ILE A 385 -7.25 10.97 1.26
N LEU A 386 -6.71 11.23 0.07
CA LEU A 386 -5.30 10.95 -0.25
C LEU A 386 -4.31 11.86 0.48
N GLU A 387 -4.74 13.08 0.82
CA GLU A 387 -3.91 14.10 1.45
C GLU A 387 -3.86 14.01 2.99
N TRP A 388 -4.19 12.85 3.56
CA TRP A 388 -4.11 12.59 5.00
C TRP A 388 -2.74 12.88 5.66
N PRO A 389 -1.57 12.83 4.99
CA PRO A 389 -0.30 13.22 5.63
C PRO A 389 -0.26 14.70 6.04
N ASN A 390 -1.12 15.56 5.47
CA ASN A 390 -1.22 16.95 5.88
C ASN A 390 -1.71 17.12 7.32
N LEU A 391 -2.25 16.07 7.95
CA LEU A 391 -2.65 16.09 9.37
C LEU A 391 -1.44 16.23 10.32
N PHE A 392 -0.22 15.94 9.86
CA PHE A 392 0.98 15.95 10.70
C PHE A 392 1.76 17.26 10.57
N PRO A 393 2.04 17.98 11.69
CA PRO A 393 2.82 19.22 11.67
C PRO A 393 4.18 19.11 10.99
N ALA A 394 4.84 17.95 11.12
CA ALA A 394 6.14 17.70 10.48
C ALA A 394 6.08 17.76 8.93
N ASN A 395 4.92 17.45 8.32
CA ASN A 395 4.74 17.59 6.87
C ASN A 395 4.38 19.03 6.49
N GLN A 396 3.58 19.71 7.33
CA GLN A 396 3.17 21.10 7.12
C GLN A 396 4.36 22.08 7.14
N GLU A 397 5.49 21.71 7.76
CA GLU A 397 6.73 22.50 7.71
C GLU A 397 7.30 22.62 6.29
N TYR A 398 7.15 21.57 5.46
CA TYR A 398 7.76 21.49 4.14
C TYR A 398 6.74 21.68 3.00
N PHE A 399 5.49 21.27 3.22
CA PHE A 399 4.51 21.09 2.15
C PHE A 399 3.17 21.75 2.48
N SER A 400 2.52 22.35 1.48
CA SER A 400 1.13 22.79 1.58
C SER A 400 0.15 21.63 1.44
N ASN A 401 0.51 20.64 0.60
CA ASN A 401 -0.28 19.46 0.33
C ASN A 401 0.63 18.26 0.05
N VAL A 402 0.30 17.09 0.59
CA VAL A 402 1.01 15.83 0.36
C VAL A 402 0.00 14.73 0.12
N GLY A 403 -0.06 14.18 -1.09
CA GLY A 403 -0.82 12.96 -1.37
C GLY A 403 0.07 11.73 -1.21
N TYR A 404 -0.39 10.69 -0.52
CA TYR A 404 0.44 9.53 -0.21
C TYR A 404 -0.32 8.21 -0.16
N LYS A 405 0.24 7.19 -0.82
CA LYS A 405 -0.08 5.79 -0.57
C LYS A 405 1.17 4.91 -0.67
N ASN A 406 1.31 3.96 0.25
CA ASN A 406 2.31 2.90 0.20
C ASN A 406 1.70 1.50 0.04
N GLY A 407 2.58 0.51 -0.11
CA GLY A 407 2.22 -0.90 -0.12
C GLY A 407 3.34 -1.80 0.40
N SER A 408 2.93 -2.91 1.03
CA SER A 408 3.83 -3.93 1.56
C SER A 408 3.30 -5.31 1.23
N LEU A 409 4.11 -6.12 0.58
CA LEU A 409 3.97 -7.57 0.43
C LEU A 409 5.33 -8.21 0.67
N PRO A 410 5.44 -9.49 1.05
CA PRO A 410 6.74 -10.10 1.32
C PRO A 410 7.77 -9.93 0.19
N GLY A 411 8.82 -9.16 0.46
CA GLY A 411 9.87 -8.82 -0.51
C GLY A 411 9.61 -7.59 -1.37
N VAL A 412 8.47 -6.91 -1.19
CA VAL A 412 8.04 -5.73 -1.95
C VAL A 412 7.64 -4.60 -1.01
N LEU A 413 8.16 -3.41 -1.28
CA LEU A 413 7.75 -2.15 -0.64
C LEU A 413 7.54 -1.11 -1.73
N THR A 414 6.35 -0.52 -1.78
CA THR A 414 5.97 0.46 -2.79
C THR A 414 5.53 1.76 -2.13
N THR A 415 5.83 2.87 -2.75
CA THR A 415 5.38 4.19 -2.30
C THR A 415 5.08 5.09 -3.49
N ALA A 416 4.02 5.88 -3.37
CA ALA A 416 3.60 6.85 -4.37
C ALA A 416 3.22 8.14 -3.65
N TYR A 417 3.88 9.22 -4.01
CA TYR A 417 3.68 10.56 -3.46
C TYR A 417 3.44 11.58 -4.56
N TYR A 418 2.64 12.59 -4.23
CA TYR A 418 2.89 13.94 -4.70
C TYR A 418 3.02 14.90 -3.51
N ALA A 419 3.75 15.99 -3.67
CA ALA A 419 3.76 17.06 -2.69
C ALA A 419 3.93 18.44 -3.32
N TYR A 420 3.25 19.44 -2.76
CA TYR A 420 3.48 20.85 -3.07
C TYR A 420 4.39 21.43 -1.99
N ARG A 421 5.68 21.58 -2.30
CA ARG A 421 6.61 22.26 -1.40
C ARG A 421 6.25 23.74 -1.30
N TRP A 422 6.36 24.32 -0.10
CA TRP A 422 6.14 25.76 0.06
C TRP A 422 7.04 26.56 -0.88
N GLY A 423 6.43 27.48 -1.64
CA GLY A 423 7.12 28.34 -2.60
C GLY A 423 7.29 27.75 -4.01
N ASP A 424 7.11 26.44 -4.20
CA ASP A 424 7.14 25.83 -5.52
C ASP A 424 5.81 26.06 -6.26
N SER A 425 5.87 26.33 -7.56
CA SER A 425 4.68 26.57 -8.40
C SER A 425 3.99 25.31 -8.89
N ALA A 426 4.60 24.13 -8.68
CA ALA A 426 4.13 22.85 -9.18
C ALA A 426 4.49 21.72 -8.22
N ALA A 427 3.68 20.66 -8.24
CA ALA A 427 3.88 19.49 -7.40
C ALA A 427 5.15 18.71 -7.79
N LEU A 428 5.80 18.16 -6.79
CA LEU A 428 6.82 17.12 -6.92
C LEU A 428 6.13 15.77 -6.89
N ILE A 429 6.49 14.89 -7.80
CA ILE A 429 5.99 13.52 -7.91
C ILE A 429 7.13 12.58 -7.57
N VAL A 430 6.89 11.61 -6.69
CA VAL A 430 7.88 10.58 -6.34
C VAL A 430 7.19 9.23 -6.23
N VAL A 431 7.63 8.26 -7.03
CA VAL A 431 7.18 6.87 -7.00
C VAL A 431 8.39 5.97 -6.86
N LEU A 432 8.40 5.12 -5.83
CA LEU A 432 9.45 4.11 -5.61
C LEU A 432 8.82 2.74 -5.40
N PHE A 433 9.15 1.80 -6.28
CA PHE A 433 8.76 0.39 -6.18
C PHE A 433 10.00 -0.47 -5.96
N PHE A 434 10.17 -0.98 -4.75
CA PHE A 434 11.20 -1.96 -4.43
C PHE A 434 10.61 -3.36 -4.51
N ARG A 435 11.29 -4.25 -5.23
CA ARG A 435 10.96 -5.69 -5.29
C ARG A 435 12.18 -6.54 -4.95
N ASP A 436 11.91 -7.81 -4.71
CA ASP A 436 12.92 -8.82 -4.36
C ASP A 436 13.85 -8.40 -3.21
N LEU A 437 13.32 -7.68 -2.22
CA LEU A 437 14.07 -7.35 -1.00
C LEU A 437 14.40 -8.65 -0.24
N PRO A 438 15.64 -8.85 0.22
CA PRO A 438 15.97 -9.98 1.10
C PRO A 438 15.03 -10.02 2.31
N GLN A 439 14.67 -11.22 2.78
CA GLN A 439 13.62 -11.37 3.80
C GLN A 439 13.90 -10.57 5.07
N GLN A 440 15.16 -10.53 5.52
CA GLN A 440 15.55 -9.75 6.70
C GLN A 440 15.44 -8.25 6.44
N THR A 441 15.94 -7.77 5.30
CA THR A 441 15.80 -6.37 4.85
C THR A 441 14.33 -5.95 4.81
N TYR A 442 13.47 -6.74 4.17
CA TYR A 442 12.02 -6.48 4.12
C TYR A 442 11.40 -6.40 5.53
N ARG A 443 11.72 -7.36 6.41
CA ARG A 443 11.19 -7.39 7.79
C ARG A 443 11.58 -6.18 8.61
N GLN A 444 12.76 -5.63 8.36
CA GLN A 444 13.26 -4.42 9.01
C GLN A 444 12.64 -3.17 8.37
N TRP A 445 12.70 -3.04 7.05
CA TRP A 445 12.29 -1.84 6.33
C TRP A 445 10.79 -1.55 6.38
N ARG A 446 9.94 -2.54 6.65
CA ARG A 446 8.51 -2.32 6.90
C ARG A 446 8.24 -1.54 8.21
N PHE A 447 9.26 -1.34 9.05
CA PHE A 447 9.18 -0.54 10.27
C PHE A 447 10.09 0.68 10.22
N ASP A 448 11.33 0.51 9.75
CA ASP A 448 12.32 1.60 9.67
C ASP A 448 12.03 2.56 8.49
N LEU A 449 11.21 2.11 7.52
CA LEU A 449 10.71 2.87 6.37
C LEU A 449 11.78 3.66 5.57
N PRO A 450 12.98 3.14 5.29
CA PRO A 450 14.01 3.90 4.57
C PRO A 450 13.60 4.27 3.13
N HIS A 451 12.66 3.51 2.54
CA HIS A 451 12.08 3.80 1.22
C HIS A 451 11.17 5.03 1.24
N ASP A 452 10.43 5.25 2.32
CA ASP A 452 9.66 6.49 2.51
C ASP A 452 10.59 7.65 2.87
N GLU A 453 11.68 7.42 3.62
CA GLU A 453 12.69 8.45 3.90
C GLU A 453 13.43 8.91 2.63
N LEU A 454 13.72 7.98 1.71
CA LEU A 454 14.22 8.31 0.38
C LEU A 454 13.20 9.15 -0.40
N ALA A 455 11.91 8.78 -0.38
CA ALA A 455 10.88 9.58 -1.02
C ALA A 455 10.77 10.99 -0.42
N ARG A 456 10.80 11.09 0.91
CA ARG A 456 10.73 12.36 1.65
C ARG A 456 11.91 13.26 1.32
N TRP A 457 13.12 12.71 1.21
CA TRP A 457 14.29 13.48 0.77
C TRP A 457 14.12 14.01 -0.65
N LEU A 458 13.67 13.17 -1.60
CA LEU A 458 13.39 13.57 -2.98
C LEU A 458 12.31 14.65 -3.09
N LEU A 459 11.32 14.66 -2.19
CA LEU A 459 10.27 15.68 -2.12
C LEU A 459 10.75 16.97 -1.44
N ALA A 460 11.53 16.88 -0.37
CA ALA A 460 11.84 18.02 0.49
C ALA A 460 13.06 18.82 0.01
N ASP A 461 14.10 18.16 -0.49
CA ASP A 461 15.37 18.80 -0.85
C ASP A 461 15.46 19.10 -2.36
N PRO A 462 15.54 20.38 -2.78
CA PRO A 462 15.68 20.75 -4.20
C PRO A 462 16.90 20.15 -4.91
N ALA A 463 17.95 19.79 -4.17
CA ALA A 463 19.17 19.20 -4.74
C ALA A 463 19.07 17.68 -4.95
N ALA A 464 18.08 17.00 -4.33
CA ALA A 464 18.00 15.55 -4.30
C ALA A 464 17.78 14.91 -5.69
N ILE A 465 16.75 15.36 -6.42
CA ILE A 465 16.44 14.84 -7.76
C ILE A 465 17.60 15.07 -8.74
N PRO A 466 18.17 16.29 -8.87
CA PRO A 466 19.33 16.52 -9.74
C PRO A 466 20.54 15.67 -9.39
N ALA A 467 20.85 15.50 -8.10
CA ALA A 467 21.98 14.69 -7.66
C ALA A 467 21.80 13.20 -7.97
N LEU A 468 20.60 12.66 -7.73
CA LEU A 468 20.29 11.27 -8.06
C LEU A 468 20.28 11.03 -9.58
N ALA A 469 19.73 11.96 -10.36
CA ALA A 469 19.76 11.90 -11.81
C ALA A 469 21.20 11.92 -12.37
N ALA A 470 22.08 12.74 -11.79
CA ALA A 470 23.50 12.74 -12.16
C ALA A 470 24.17 11.39 -11.87
N ALA A 471 23.98 10.85 -10.66
CA ALA A 471 24.55 9.56 -10.27
C ALA A 471 24.09 8.40 -11.16
N LEU A 472 22.82 8.38 -11.57
CA LEU A 472 22.29 7.33 -12.44
C LEU A 472 22.70 7.49 -13.90
N ARG A 473 22.95 8.70 -14.41
CA ARG A 473 23.44 8.87 -15.79
C ARG A 473 24.83 8.28 -16.00
N GLU A 474 25.69 8.29 -14.98
CA GLU A 474 27.01 7.67 -15.02
C GLU A 474 26.95 6.13 -15.19
N THR A 475 25.79 5.49 -14.96
CA THR A 475 25.59 4.04 -15.14
C THR A 475 25.25 3.62 -16.58
N SER A 476 24.82 4.57 -17.41
CA SER A 476 24.28 4.29 -18.75
C SER A 476 25.27 4.53 -19.88
N ALA A 477 26.53 4.88 -19.56
CA ALA A 477 27.59 4.99 -20.56
C ALA A 477 28.27 3.62 -20.77
N PRO A 478 28.38 3.13 -22.03
CA PRO A 478 29.10 1.90 -22.33
C PRO A 478 30.60 1.99 -22.06
#